data_AF-A0A0L0FLE8-F1
#
_entry.id   AF-A0A0L0FLE8-F1
#
_cell.length_a   1.000
_cell.length_b   1.000
_cell.length_c   1.000
_cell.angle_alpha   90.00
_cell.angle_beta   90.00
_cell.angle_gamma   90.00
#
_symmetry.space_group_name_H-M   'P 1'
#
loop_
_entity.id
_entity.type
_entity.pdbx_description
1 polymer ?
#
loop_
_entity_poly.entity_id
_entity_poly.type
_entity_poly.pdbx_seq_one_letter_code
_entity_poly.pdbx_strand_id
1 'polypeptide(L)'
;MTTSKGLHTSICFIHHEFCYGAHLNARKGGLIGLAGVAIALDEKISDYVADLMLPMMGCLSDPDSRVRYYACEALYNVAKVGRGGILPFFNETFDKLCKLSADSDANVRNGADLLDRLVKDIVLETTAFDVRAFIPLLKERVYVVNPCARQFIVSWIQAL
;
A
#
# COMPACT_ATOMS: atom_id res chain seq x y z
N MET A 1 28.11 1.56 -7.98
CA MET A 1 27.27 2.60 -8.62
C MET A 1 26.46 2.09 -9.81
N THR A 2 26.89 1.06 -10.56
CA THR A 2 26.15 0.49 -11.70
C THR A 2 24.92 -0.35 -11.32
N THR A 3 24.92 -1.01 -10.16
CA THR A 3 23.84 -1.91 -9.73
C THR A 3 22.54 -1.20 -9.32
N SER A 4 22.64 -0.01 -8.70
CA SER A 4 21.46 0.77 -8.26
C SER A 4 20.67 1.37 -9.44
N LYS A 5 21.37 1.90 -10.47
CA LYS A 5 20.71 2.39 -11.70
C LYS A 5 19.99 1.27 -12.46
N GLY A 6 20.59 0.08 -12.51
CA GLY A 6 19.97 -1.10 -13.12
C GLY A 6 18.66 -1.48 -12.41
N LEU A 7 18.65 -1.46 -11.07
CA LEU A 7 17.47 -1.81 -10.29
C LEU A 7 16.33 -0.79 -10.46
N HIS A 8 16.64 0.51 -10.39
CA HIS A 8 15.64 1.56 -10.61
C HIS A 8 15.02 1.44 -12.01
N THR A 9 15.83 1.16 -13.03
CA THR A 9 15.34 0.92 -14.40
C THR A 9 14.42 -0.30 -14.47
N SER A 10 14.76 -1.39 -13.78
CA SER A 10 13.91 -2.59 -13.70
C SER A 10 12.58 -2.32 -13.00
N ILE A 11 12.58 -1.57 -11.89
CA ILE A 11 11.35 -1.19 -11.18
C ILE A 11 10.46 -0.32 -12.08
N CYS A 12 11.03 0.71 -12.73
CA CYS A 12 10.30 1.56 -13.66
C CYS A 12 9.73 0.78 -14.86
N PHE A 13 10.49 -0.18 -15.39
CA PHE A 13 10.04 -1.05 -16.47
C PHE A 13 8.87 -1.94 -16.02
N ILE A 14 8.99 -2.59 -14.85
CA ILE A 14 7.91 -3.43 -14.31
C ILE A 14 6.64 -2.59 -14.06
N HIS A 15 6.80 -1.37 -13.54
CA HIS A 15 5.70 -0.44 -13.33
C HIS A 15 4.96 -0.10 -14.63
N HIS A 16 5.67 0.38 -15.65
CA HIS A 16 5.04 0.81 -16.90
C HIS A 16 4.45 -0.33 -17.71
N GLU A 17 5.19 -1.43 -17.85
CA GLU A 17 4.79 -2.52 -18.74
C GLU A 17 3.78 -3.46 -18.09
N PHE A 18 3.89 -3.68 -16.77
CA PHE A 18 3.12 -4.71 -16.10
C PHE A 18 2.02 -4.13 -15.24
N CYS A 19 2.26 -3.15 -14.35
CA CYS A 19 1.21 -2.65 -13.45
C CYS A 19 0.06 -1.92 -14.16
N TYR A 20 0.31 -1.31 -15.33
CA TYR A 20 -0.74 -0.70 -16.16
C TYR A 20 -1.01 -1.46 -17.46
N GLY A 21 -0.48 -2.67 -17.58
CA GLY A 21 -0.66 -3.51 -18.77
C GLY A 21 -2.13 -3.87 -19.00
N ALA A 22 -2.53 -3.96 -20.28
CA ALA A 22 -3.89 -4.34 -20.67
C ALA A 22 -4.29 -5.73 -20.15
N HIS A 23 -3.32 -6.64 -20.03
CA HIS A 23 -3.54 -8.02 -19.62
C HIS A 23 -3.53 -8.18 -18.09
N LEU A 24 -4.59 -8.77 -17.58
CA LEU A 24 -4.75 -9.11 -16.16
C LEU A 24 -3.54 -9.82 -15.54
N ASN A 25 -3.06 -10.88 -16.20
CA ASN A 25 -1.98 -11.70 -15.64
C ASN A 25 -0.64 -10.95 -15.66
N ALA A 26 -0.45 -10.00 -16.59
CA ALA A 26 0.71 -9.13 -16.59
C ALA A 26 0.69 -8.23 -15.34
N ARG A 27 -0.45 -7.60 -15.01
CA ARG A 27 -0.60 -6.77 -13.81
C ARG A 27 -0.28 -7.53 -12.53
N LYS A 28 -0.79 -8.76 -12.41
CA LYS A 28 -0.47 -9.64 -11.27
C LYS A 28 1.01 -10.00 -11.22
N GLY A 29 1.58 -10.39 -12.36
CA GLY A 29 3.01 -10.73 -12.46
C GLY A 29 3.90 -9.55 -12.06
N GLY A 30 3.54 -8.33 -12.46
CA GLY A 30 4.22 -7.10 -12.06
C GLY A 30 4.19 -6.88 -10.55
N LEU A 31 3.01 -6.99 -9.93
CA LEU A 31 2.86 -6.86 -8.47
C LEU A 31 3.69 -7.88 -7.69
N ILE A 32 3.66 -9.15 -8.11
CA ILE A 32 4.46 -10.22 -7.50
C ILE A 32 5.95 -9.96 -7.68
N GLY A 33 6.37 -9.52 -8.87
CA GLY A 33 7.77 -9.18 -9.16
C GLY A 33 8.28 -8.03 -8.28
N LEU A 34 7.51 -6.95 -8.17
CA LEU A 34 7.87 -5.81 -7.30
C LEU A 34 7.89 -6.20 -5.82
N ALA A 35 6.97 -7.05 -5.36
CA ALA A 35 6.99 -7.58 -3.99
C ALA A 35 8.27 -8.41 -3.74
N GLY A 36 8.68 -9.24 -4.71
CA GLY A 36 9.94 -9.97 -4.65
C GLY A 36 11.16 -9.06 -4.57
N VAL A 37 11.16 -7.95 -5.32
CA VAL A 37 12.21 -6.92 -5.25
C VAL A 37 12.25 -6.27 -3.86
N ALA A 38 11.09 -5.92 -3.30
CA ALA A 38 11.00 -5.32 -1.96
C ALA A 38 11.62 -6.23 -0.88
N ILE A 39 11.29 -7.53 -0.92
CA ILE A 39 11.83 -8.52 0.01
C ILE A 39 13.34 -8.70 -0.19
N ALA A 40 13.81 -8.73 -1.44
CA ALA A 40 15.22 -8.92 -1.75
C ALA A 40 16.10 -7.70 -1.43
N LEU A 41 15.51 -6.49 -1.40
CA LEU A 41 16.22 -5.26 -1.05
C LEU A 41 16.55 -5.17 0.44
N ASP A 42 15.72 -5.75 1.30
CA ASP A 42 15.87 -5.76 2.75
C ASP A 42 16.21 -4.36 3.31
N GLU A 43 17.34 -4.19 4.00
CA GLU A 43 17.78 -2.88 4.56
C GLU A 43 17.92 -1.77 3.51
N LYS A 44 18.13 -2.10 2.24
CA LYS A 44 18.28 -1.11 1.14
C LYS A 44 16.96 -0.65 0.56
N ILE A 45 15.82 -1.15 1.06
CA ILE A 45 14.51 -0.76 0.53
C ILE A 45 14.24 0.74 0.68
N SER A 46 14.85 1.39 1.68
CA SER A 46 14.71 2.82 1.96
C SER A 46 14.95 3.71 0.73
N ASP A 47 15.91 3.32 -0.13
CA ASP A 47 16.24 4.04 -1.37
C ASP A 47 15.18 3.88 -2.48
N TYR A 48 14.29 2.89 -2.37
CA TYR A 48 13.34 2.49 -3.42
C TYR A 48 11.88 2.46 -2.96
N VAL A 49 11.57 2.85 -1.72
CA VAL A 49 10.19 2.80 -1.18
C VAL A 49 9.22 3.53 -2.10
N ALA A 50 9.59 4.73 -2.56
CA ALA A 50 8.75 5.51 -3.46
C ALA A 50 8.47 4.78 -4.79
N ASP A 51 9.54 4.24 -5.40
CA ASP A 51 9.48 3.55 -6.68
C ASP A 51 8.63 2.27 -6.61
N LEU A 52 8.55 1.63 -5.43
CA LEU A 52 7.76 0.42 -5.19
C LEU A 52 6.31 0.74 -4.80
N MET A 53 6.10 1.69 -3.88
CA MET A 53 4.79 2.03 -3.33
C MET A 53 3.84 2.57 -4.40
N LEU A 54 4.28 3.53 -5.21
CA LEU A 54 3.44 4.22 -6.21
C LEU A 54 2.79 3.25 -7.24
N PRO A 55 3.53 2.34 -7.91
CA PRO A 55 2.94 1.32 -8.80
C PRO A 55 1.83 0.52 -8.13
N MET A 56 2.11 0.04 -6.92
CA MET A 56 1.23 -0.89 -6.21
C MET A 56 -0.03 -0.19 -5.72
N MET A 57 0.09 1.05 -5.21
CA MET A 57 -1.06 1.87 -4.81
C MET A 57 -2.00 2.17 -6.00
N GLY A 58 -1.45 2.36 -7.20
CA GLY A 58 -2.23 2.49 -8.43
C GLY A 58 -3.12 1.28 -8.72
N CYS A 59 -2.65 0.08 -8.38
CA CYS A 59 -3.36 -1.18 -8.61
C CYS A 59 -4.48 -1.47 -7.59
N LEU A 60 -4.55 -0.73 -6.48
CA LEU A 60 -5.62 -0.90 -5.47
C LEU A 60 -7.00 -0.50 -5.97
N SER A 61 -7.11 0.15 -7.13
CA SER A 61 -8.38 0.53 -7.76
C SER A 61 -8.64 -0.24 -9.07
N ASP A 62 -7.90 -1.33 -9.31
CA ASP A 62 -8.07 -2.16 -10.51
C ASP A 62 -9.49 -2.75 -10.58
N PRO A 63 -10.10 -2.88 -11.78
CA PRO A 63 -11.40 -3.52 -11.91
C PRO A 63 -11.41 -4.99 -11.46
N ASP A 64 -10.30 -5.74 -11.62
CA ASP A 64 -10.22 -7.15 -11.19
C ASP A 64 -9.82 -7.25 -9.72
N SER A 65 -10.64 -7.93 -8.92
CA SER A 65 -10.42 -8.06 -7.48
C SER A 65 -9.12 -8.79 -7.13
N ARG A 66 -8.64 -9.69 -7.99
CA ARG A 66 -7.37 -10.39 -7.75
C ARG A 66 -6.18 -9.44 -7.90
N VAL A 67 -6.24 -8.48 -8.80
CA VAL A 67 -5.18 -7.45 -8.92
C VAL A 67 -5.17 -6.57 -7.68
N ARG A 68 -6.35 -6.11 -7.21
CA ARG A 68 -6.47 -5.36 -5.96
C ARG A 68 -5.92 -6.14 -4.76
N TYR A 69 -6.25 -7.43 -4.66
CA TYR A 69 -5.73 -8.33 -3.64
C TYR A 69 -4.19 -8.42 -3.66
N TYR A 70 -3.60 -8.71 -4.82
CA TYR A 70 -2.14 -8.78 -4.95
C TYR A 70 -1.46 -7.44 -4.69
N ALA A 71 -2.14 -6.32 -4.94
CA ALA A 71 -1.63 -5.01 -4.60
C ALA A 71 -1.58 -4.80 -3.08
N CYS A 72 -2.60 -5.26 -2.33
CA CYS A 72 -2.55 -5.29 -0.86
C CYS A 72 -1.38 -6.14 -0.35
N GLU A 73 -1.18 -7.35 -0.89
CA GLU A 73 -0.07 -8.22 -0.47
C GLU A 73 1.30 -7.63 -0.80
N ALA A 74 1.45 -7.02 -1.97
CA ALA A 74 2.70 -6.39 -2.37
C ALA A 74 3.05 -5.20 -1.47
N LEU A 75 2.08 -4.34 -1.17
CA LEU A 75 2.24 -3.22 -0.24
C LEU A 75 2.52 -3.68 1.18
N TYR A 76 1.90 -4.79 1.64
CA TYR A 76 2.22 -5.39 2.93
C TYR A 76 3.70 -5.77 3.01
N ASN A 77 4.25 -6.39 1.97
CA ASN A 77 5.66 -6.76 1.93
C ASN A 77 6.57 -5.52 1.94
N VAL A 78 6.23 -4.47 1.19
CA VAL A 78 6.99 -3.19 1.23
C VAL A 78 6.92 -2.56 2.62
N ALA A 79 5.74 -2.46 3.23
CA ALA A 79 5.58 -1.89 4.57
C ALA A 79 6.30 -2.72 5.64
N LYS A 80 6.30 -4.04 5.51
CA LYS A 80 6.96 -4.95 6.44
C LYS A 80 8.46 -4.71 6.50
N VAL A 81 9.09 -4.50 5.34
CA VAL A 81 10.55 -4.27 5.24
C VAL A 81 10.89 -2.80 5.45
N GLY A 82 10.14 -1.87 4.84
CA GLY A 82 10.41 -0.43 4.86
C GLY A 82 10.04 0.29 6.16
N ARG A 83 9.16 -0.30 6.99
CA ARG A 83 8.72 0.24 8.30
C ARG A 83 8.39 1.74 8.21
N GLY A 84 8.99 2.58 9.06
CA GLY A 84 8.76 4.03 9.08
C GLY A 84 9.05 4.74 7.75
N GLY A 85 9.81 4.12 6.84
CA GLY A 85 10.06 4.65 5.49
C GLY A 85 8.80 4.77 4.63
N ILE A 86 7.71 4.07 4.97
CA ILE A 86 6.43 4.18 4.24
C ILE A 86 5.54 5.35 4.70
N LEU A 87 5.85 6.00 5.83
CA LEU A 87 5.01 7.07 6.40
C LEU A 87 4.81 8.29 5.48
N PRO A 88 5.76 8.69 4.61
CA PRO A 88 5.50 9.73 3.62
C PRO A 88 4.31 9.44 2.70
N PHE A 89 3.94 8.16 2.53
CA PHE A 89 2.80 7.69 1.71
C PHE A 89 1.56 7.37 2.53
N PHE A 90 1.59 7.64 3.85
CA PHE A 90 0.53 7.23 4.77
C PHE A 90 -0.85 7.75 4.36
N ASN A 91 -0.95 9.05 4.05
CA ASN A 91 -2.23 9.69 3.75
C ASN A 91 -2.93 9.04 2.55
N GLU A 92 -2.17 8.73 1.49
CA GLU A 92 -2.69 8.03 0.32
C GLU A 92 -3.02 6.57 0.65
N THR A 93 -2.13 5.89 1.38
CA THR A 93 -2.35 4.49 1.81
C THR A 93 -3.62 4.37 2.65
N PHE A 94 -3.84 5.28 3.60
CA PHE A 94 -5.04 5.36 4.43
C PHE A 94 -6.30 5.58 3.59
N ASP A 95 -6.27 6.51 2.64
CA ASP A 95 -7.40 6.75 1.73
C ASP A 95 -7.79 5.49 0.96
N LYS A 96 -6.80 4.79 0.42
CA LYS A 96 -7.01 3.55 -0.33
C LYS A 96 -7.53 2.43 0.56
N LEU A 97 -6.94 2.23 1.75
CA LEU A 97 -7.39 1.23 2.72
C LEU A 97 -8.82 1.48 3.19
N CYS A 98 -9.20 2.73 3.44
CA CYS A 98 -10.57 3.11 3.80
C CYS A 98 -11.59 2.75 2.71
N LYS A 99 -11.19 2.80 1.44
CA LYS A 99 -12.05 2.36 0.32
C LYS A 99 -12.09 0.83 0.24
N LEU A 100 -10.94 0.18 0.38
CA LEU A 100 -10.81 -1.28 0.29
C LEU A 100 -11.45 -2.02 1.46
N SER A 101 -11.60 -1.41 2.64
CA SER A 101 -12.36 -2.00 3.74
C SER A 101 -13.82 -2.28 3.35
N ALA A 102 -14.35 -1.54 2.37
CA ALA A 102 -15.68 -1.70 1.82
C ALA A 102 -15.70 -2.41 0.44
N ASP A 103 -14.58 -3.04 0.03
CA ASP A 103 -14.52 -3.75 -1.25
C ASP A 103 -15.58 -4.85 -1.35
N SER A 104 -16.12 -5.09 -2.54
CA SER A 104 -17.08 -6.17 -2.78
C SER A 104 -16.49 -7.57 -2.54
N ASP A 105 -15.19 -7.75 -2.78
CA ASP A 105 -14.51 -9.03 -2.68
C ASP A 105 -13.94 -9.24 -1.27
N ALA A 106 -14.30 -10.36 -0.64
CA ALA A 106 -13.86 -10.66 0.73
C ALA A 106 -12.35 -10.86 0.87
N ASN A 107 -11.68 -11.40 -0.15
CA ASN A 107 -10.23 -11.58 -0.11
C ASN A 107 -9.52 -10.23 -0.14
N VAL A 108 -10.02 -9.28 -0.94
CA VAL A 108 -9.48 -7.92 -0.99
C VAL A 108 -9.63 -7.24 0.37
N ARG A 109 -10.80 -7.36 1.02
CA ARG A 109 -11.01 -6.84 2.39
C ARG A 109 -10.04 -7.46 3.38
N ASN A 110 -9.80 -8.77 3.32
CA ASN A 110 -8.86 -9.46 4.21
C ASN A 110 -7.40 -9.01 3.98
N GLY A 111 -6.98 -8.84 2.72
CA GLY A 111 -5.66 -8.30 2.39
C GLY A 111 -5.48 -6.86 2.86
N ALA A 112 -6.51 -6.03 2.72
CA ALA A 112 -6.50 -4.66 3.22
C ALA A 112 -6.42 -4.60 4.76
N ASP A 113 -7.13 -5.49 5.48
CA ASP A 113 -7.06 -5.58 6.94
C ASP A 113 -5.65 -5.94 7.45
N LEU A 114 -4.98 -6.89 6.79
CA LEU A 114 -3.60 -7.25 7.12
C LEU A 114 -2.64 -6.08 6.96
N LEU A 115 -2.75 -5.35 5.84
CA LEU A 115 -1.95 -4.16 5.58
C LEU A 115 -2.29 -3.04 6.58
N ASP A 116 -3.57 -2.79 6.83
CA ASP A 116 -4.04 -1.79 7.79
C ASP A 116 -3.47 -2.00 9.19
N ARG A 117 -3.54 -3.23 9.72
CA ARG A 117 -2.96 -3.57 11.03
C ARG A 117 -1.46 -3.29 11.08
N LEU A 118 -0.72 -3.69 10.04
CA LEU A 118 0.71 -3.43 9.96
C LEU A 118 1.03 -1.93 9.90
N VAL A 119 0.26 -1.14 9.16
CA VAL A 119 0.44 0.32 9.09
C VAL A 119 0.15 0.96 10.46
N LYS A 120 -0.88 0.50 11.18
CA LYS A 120 -1.12 0.93 12.56
C LYS A 120 0.07 0.62 13.46
N ASP A 121 0.60 -0.60 13.42
CA ASP A 121 1.77 -0.99 14.21
C ASP A 121 2.96 -0.07 13.91
N ILE A 122 3.26 0.19 12.63
CA ILE A 122 4.34 1.11 12.22
C ILE A 122 4.13 2.53 12.75
N VAL A 123 2.90 3.05 12.70
CA VAL A 123 2.56 4.37 13.22
C VAL A 123 2.74 4.44 14.75
N LEU A 124 2.39 3.38 15.47
CA LEU A 124 2.53 3.33 16.93
C LEU A 124 3.98 3.17 17.40
N GLU A 125 4.84 2.56 16.57
CA GLU A 125 6.25 2.37 16.88
C GLU A 125 7.14 3.59 16.59
N THR A 126 6.60 4.64 15.96
CA THR A 126 7.37 5.80 15.50
C THR A 126 6.85 7.12 16.04
N THR A 127 7.75 8.05 16.32
CA THR A 127 7.40 9.44 16.66
C THR A 127 7.34 10.35 15.42
N ALA A 128 7.69 9.82 14.25
CA ALA A 128 7.74 10.58 12.99
C ALA A 128 6.38 10.74 12.30
N PHE A 129 5.33 10.10 12.83
CA PHE A 129 4.00 10.19 12.25
C PHE A 129 3.40 11.59 12.40
N ASP A 130 3.12 12.25 11.27
CA ASP A 130 2.49 13.56 11.27
C ASP A 130 0.97 13.46 11.48
N VAL A 131 0.58 13.37 12.76
CA VAL A 131 -0.83 13.35 13.14
C VAL A 131 -1.58 14.59 12.65
N ARG A 132 -0.93 15.75 12.55
CA ARG A 132 -1.60 17.00 12.13
C ARG A 132 -1.99 16.95 10.66
N ALA A 133 -1.15 16.36 9.82
CA ALA A 133 -1.47 16.10 8.42
C ALA A 133 -2.56 15.03 8.25
N PHE A 134 -2.73 14.13 9.22
CA PHE A 134 -3.76 13.10 9.19
C PHE A 134 -5.16 13.60 9.61
N ILE A 135 -5.26 14.48 10.61
CA ILE A 135 -6.56 14.94 11.16
C ILE A 135 -7.55 15.42 10.07
N PRO A 136 -7.17 16.22 9.06
CA PRO A 136 -8.09 16.64 8.00
C PRO A 136 -8.71 15.46 7.25
N LEU A 137 -7.90 14.46 6.89
CA LEU A 137 -8.38 13.26 6.19
C LEU A 137 -9.33 12.45 7.07
N LEU A 138 -9.00 12.27 8.35
CA LEU A 138 -9.87 11.57 9.29
C LEU A 138 -11.24 12.27 9.42
N LYS A 139 -11.23 13.61 9.50
CA LYS A 139 -12.44 14.43 9.59
C LYS A 139 -13.33 14.28 8.35
N GLU A 140 -12.74 14.19 7.15
CA GLU A 140 -13.50 13.98 5.92
C GLU A 140 -14.17 12.60 5.88
N ARG A 141 -13.56 11.59 6.48
CA ARG A 141 -14.04 10.19 6.41
C ARG A 141 -14.96 9.75 7.54
N VAL A 142 -15.03 10.51 8.64
CA VAL A 142 -15.90 10.16 9.76
C VAL A 142 -17.39 10.11 9.40
N TYR A 143 -17.79 10.77 8.31
CA TYR A 143 -19.17 10.81 7.81
C TYR A 143 -19.52 9.67 6.84
N VAL A 144 -18.62 8.72 6.61
CA VAL A 144 -18.88 7.62 5.67
C VAL A 144 -20.03 6.72 6.18
N VAL A 145 -20.98 6.44 5.30
CA VAL A 145 -22.19 5.66 5.65
C VAL A 145 -21.92 4.15 5.66
N ASN A 146 -21.00 3.69 4.81
CA ASN A 146 -20.68 2.26 4.67
C ASN A 146 -20.21 1.68 6.02
N PRO A 147 -20.83 0.60 6.52
CA PRO A 147 -20.50 0.04 7.84
C PRO A 147 -19.04 -0.39 7.98
N CYS A 148 -18.47 -1.02 6.95
CA CYS A 148 -17.09 -1.49 6.97
C CYS A 148 -16.10 -0.33 7.01
N ALA A 149 -16.32 0.70 6.18
CA ALA A 149 -15.51 1.91 6.21
C ALA A 149 -15.65 2.66 7.54
N ARG A 150 -16.85 2.71 8.14
CA ARG A 150 -17.03 3.30 9.47
C ARG A 150 -16.24 2.54 10.53
N GLN A 151 -16.27 1.21 10.51
CA GLN A 151 -15.50 0.39 11.45
C GLN A 151 -13.99 0.60 11.27
N PHE A 152 -13.52 0.72 10.02
CA PHE A 152 -12.14 1.06 9.71
C PHE A 152 -11.76 2.42 10.33
N ILE A 153 -12.57 3.46 10.16
CA ILE A 153 -12.31 4.79 10.74
C ILE A 153 -12.29 4.75 12.27
N VAL A 154 -13.25 4.07 12.90
CA VAL A 154 -13.29 3.90 14.36
C VAL A 154 -12.03 3.20 14.87
N SER A 155 -11.54 2.17 14.16
CA SER A 155 -10.32 1.47 14.56
C SER A 155 -9.08 2.36 14.54
N TRP A 156 -9.02 3.35 13.64
CA TRP A 156 -7.94 4.34 13.59
C TRP A 156 -8.05 5.38 14.69
N ILE A 157 -9.27 5.81 15.04
CA ILE A 157 -9.51 6.71 16.18
C ILE A 157 -9.10 6.03 17.50
N GLN A 158 -9.33 4.73 17.63
CA GLN A 158 -8.96 3.96 18.83
C GLN A 158 -7.46 3.70 18.96
N ALA A 159 -6.73 3.67 17.84
CA ALA A 159 -5.31 3.40 17.82
C ALA A 159 -4.47 4.62 18.21
N LEU A 160 -4.89 5.83 17.81
CA LEU A 160 -4.22 7.10 18.11
C LEU A 160 -4.47 7.59 19.54
#